data_AF-A0A143AWW3-F1
#
_entry.id   AF-A0A143AWW3-F1
#
_cell.length_a   1.000
_cell.length_b   1.000
_cell.length_c   1.000
_cell.angle_alpha   90.00
_cell.angle_beta   90.00
_cell.angle_gamma   90.00
#
_symmetry.space_group_name_H-M   'P 1'
#
loop_
_entity.id
_entity.type
_entity.pdbx_description
1 polymer ?
#
loop_
_entity_poly.entity_id
_entity_poly.type
_entity_poly.pdbx_seq_one_letter_code
_entity_poly.pdbx_strand_id
1 'polypeptide(L)'
;MEGKRGSECLLKPVSNIDFNPVMMEEVWKPVKGYEGYYEVSCFGNVRSVERYDTIGRKKHGVMLSGCNNGNGYLSVQLAKDGCKKRKYIHRLVAESFVHRVENNNEVNHKDENTLNNRADNLEWCNRKYNCNYGNHNNKLSESKGSKFVVTNNVTGTKILFNSKDVASKVLKIGYNKIVQGIKDGRISYLFRQKKRDFSFKVVQ
;
A
#
# COMPACT_ATOMS: atom_id res chain seq x y z
N MET A 1 62.45 -48.51 3.51
CA MET A 1 61.70 -47.77 4.54
C MET A 1 61.04 -46.59 3.86
N GLU A 2 59.85 -46.15 4.33
CA GLU A 2 59.08 -45.00 3.80
C GLU A 2 58.62 -45.18 2.33
N GLY A 3 57.54 -44.60 1.79
CA GLY A 3 56.40 -43.81 2.29
C GLY A 3 55.48 -43.43 1.09
N LYS A 4 54.23 -43.00 1.20
CA LYS A 4 53.36 -42.68 2.35
C LYS A 4 51.88 -43.06 2.05
N ARG A 5 51.03 -43.06 3.10
CA ARG A 5 49.55 -43.19 3.12
C ARG A 5 48.82 -41.96 2.53
N GLY A 6 47.54 -42.17 2.16
CA GLY A 6 46.46 -41.20 2.44
C GLY A 6 45.94 -40.36 1.27
N SER A 7 44.89 -40.84 0.59
CA SER A 7 44.06 -40.04 -0.31
C SER A 7 42.95 -39.34 0.46
N GLU A 8 43.17 -38.10 0.89
CA GLU A 8 42.16 -37.28 1.57
C GLU A 8 41.36 -36.42 0.55
N CYS A 9 40.05 -36.66 0.48
CA CYS A 9 39.19 -36.04 -0.53
C CYS A 9 38.71 -34.66 -0.05
N LEU A 10 39.48 -33.61 -0.40
CA LEU A 10 39.15 -32.23 -0.05
C LEU A 10 37.97 -31.70 -0.89
N LEU A 11 36.78 -31.75 -0.30
CA LEU A 11 35.63 -30.97 -0.75
C LEU A 11 35.98 -29.47 -0.72
N LYS A 12 36.10 -28.85 -1.90
CA LYS A 12 36.25 -27.40 -1.99
C LYS A 12 34.93 -26.75 -1.56
N PRO A 13 34.95 -25.73 -0.68
CA PRO A 13 33.75 -24.99 -0.34
C PRO A 13 33.24 -24.25 -1.59
N VAL A 14 31.96 -24.40 -1.91
CA VAL A 14 31.29 -23.63 -2.95
C VAL A 14 31.06 -22.22 -2.41
N SER A 15 32.09 -21.39 -2.48
CA SER A 15 32.03 -19.99 -2.06
C SER A 15 31.16 -19.19 -3.02
N ASN A 16 30.14 -18.55 -2.46
CA ASN A 16 29.34 -17.48 -3.07
C ASN A 16 28.65 -17.86 -4.38
N ILE A 17 27.37 -18.21 -4.26
CA ILE A 17 26.42 -17.91 -5.33
C ILE A 17 26.45 -16.39 -5.49
N ASP A 18 26.98 -15.91 -6.61
CA ASP A 18 26.88 -14.51 -7.00
C ASP A 18 25.39 -14.16 -7.13
N PHE A 19 24.84 -13.58 -6.06
CA PHE A 19 23.50 -13.04 -6.03
C PHE A 19 23.50 -11.75 -6.86
N ASN A 20 23.65 -11.90 -8.17
CA ASN A 20 23.63 -10.83 -9.15
C ASN A 20 22.20 -10.26 -9.12
N PRO A 21 21.96 -9.10 -8.47
CA PRO A 21 20.62 -8.55 -8.44
C PRO A 21 20.32 -8.17 -9.88
N VAL A 22 19.34 -8.82 -10.50
CA VAL A 22 18.94 -8.47 -11.86
C VAL A 22 18.47 -7.02 -11.82
N MET A 23 19.36 -6.12 -12.23
CA MET A 23 19.14 -4.68 -12.30
C MET A 23 18.07 -4.48 -13.37
N MET A 24 16.81 -4.55 -12.95
CA MET A 24 15.66 -4.49 -13.84
C MET A 24 15.70 -3.15 -14.58
N GLU A 25 16.11 -3.18 -15.84
CA GLU A 25 16.26 -1.98 -16.65
C GLU A 25 14.92 -1.24 -16.77
N GLU A 26 14.97 0.08 -16.97
CA GLU A 26 13.77 0.88 -17.13
C GLU A 26 13.12 0.62 -18.50
N VAL A 27 12.17 -0.30 -18.53
CA VAL A 27 11.37 -0.59 -19.73
C VAL A 27 10.31 0.49 -19.94
N TRP A 28 10.27 1.06 -21.14
CA TRP A 28 9.28 2.04 -21.58
C TRP A 28 8.25 1.40 -22.50
N LYS A 29 6.97 1.79 -22.39
CA LYS A 29 5.88 1.35 -23.27
C LYS A 29 4.99 2.53 -23.69
N PRO A 30 4.41 2.51 -24.91
CA PRO A 30 3.41 3.50 -25.32
C PRO A 30 2.21 3.54 -24.37
N VAL A 31 1.72 4.74 -24.08
CA VAL A 31 0.48 4.91 -23.31
C VAL A 31 -0.73 4.58 -24.19
N LYS A 32 -1.58 3.66 -23.73
CA LYS A 32 -2.76 3.21 -24.48
C LYS A 32 -3.72 4.36 -24.83
N GLY A 33 -4.08 4.48 -26.11
CA GLY A 33 -4.85 5.58 -26.71
C GLY A 33 -4.04 6.84 -27.03
N TYR A 34 -2.77 6.87 -26.66
CA TYR A 34 -1.80 7.97 -26.81
C TYR A 34 -0.49 7.50 -27.49
N GLU A 35 -0.58 6.43 -28.28
CA GLU A 35 0.51 5.85 -29.05
C GLU A 35 1.10 6.91 -29.99
N GLY A 36 2.42 7.05 -30.03
CA GLY A 36 3.11 8.11 -30.77
C GLY A 36 3.05 9.51 -30.13
N TYR A 37 2.45 9.66 -28.95
CA TYR A 37 2.43 10.92 -28.19
C TYR A 37 3.13 10.80 -26.84
N TYR A 38 2.93 9.69 -26.10
CA TYR A 38 3.46 9.49 -24.76
C TYR A 38 3.85 8.04 -24.46
N GLU A 39 4.82 7.88 -23.58
CA GLU A 39 5.28 6.60 -23.03
C GLU A 39 5.30 6.65 -21.49
N VAL A 40 5.13 5.49 -20.88
CA VAL A 40 5.23 5.25 -19.44
C VAL A 40 6.25 4.16 -19.15
N SER A 41 7.03 4.31 -18.09
CA SER A 41 8.04 3.33 -17.68
C SER A 41 7.58 2.40 -16.57
N CYS A 42 8.25 1.26 -16.42
CA CYS A 42 8.03 0.34 -15.31
C CYS A 42 8.40 0.93 -13.94
N PHE A 43 9.11 2.07 -13.89
CA PHE A 43 9.41 2.80 -12.65
C PHE A 43 8.40 3.91 -12.32
N GLY A 44 7.41 4.15 -13.19
CA GLY A 44 6.41 5.19 -13.00
C GLY A 44 6.79 6.57 -13.54
N ASN A 45 7.82 6.65 -14.38
CA ASN A 45 8.09 7.86 -15.14
C ASN A 45 7.16 7.93 -16.37
N VAL A 46 6.82 9.15 -16.80
CA VAL A 46 6.00 9.39 -18.01
C VAL A 46 6.68 10.45 -18.85
N ARG A 47 6.83 10.22 -20.16
CA ARG A 47 7.43 11.18 -21.09
C ARG A 47 6.55 11.38 -22.31
N SER A 48 6.60 12.56 -22.93
CA SER A 48 6.17 12.69 -24.33
C SER A 48 7.28 12.18 -25.25
N VAL A 49 6.89 11.64 -26.41
CA VAL A 49 7.85 11.29 -27.46
C VAL A 49 8.04 12.44 -28.45
N GLU A 50 9.20 12.42 -29.13
CA GLU A 50 9.47 13.32 -30.23
C GLU A 50 8.55 13.01 -31.42
N ARG A 51 7.91 14.04 -31.99
CA ARG A 51 6.97 13.93 -33.10
C ARG A 51 6.81 15.26 -33.84
N TYR A 52 6.09 15.25 -34.96
CA TYR A 52 5.63 16.47 -35.62
C TYR A 52 4.17 16.73 -35.27
N ASP A 53 3.78 18.00 -35.12
CA ASP A 53 2.36 18.37 -35.01
C ASP A 53 1.69 18.50 -36.38
N THR A 54 0.36 18.70 -36.39
CA THR A 54 -0.46 18.76 -37.62
C THR A 54 -0.09 19.91 -38.57
N ILE A 55 0.76 20.85 -38.13
CA ILE A 55 1.26 21.99 -38.91
C ILE A 55 2.76 21.78 -39.25
N GLY A 56 3.26 20.54 -39.13
CA GLY A 56 4.64 20.18 -39.46
C GLY A 56 5.69 20.69 -38.48
N ARG A 57 5.31 21.20 -37.30
CA ARG A 57 6.29 21.69 -36.31
C ARG A 57 6.82 20.54 -35.47
N LYS A 58 8.14 20.43 -35.36
CA LYS A 58 8.79 19.44 -34.49
C LYS A 58 8.48 19.73 -33.02
N LYS A 59 8.13 18.68 -32.27
CA LYS A 59 7.92 18.65 -30.82
C LYS A 59 8.89 17.64 -30.23
N HIS A 60 9.79 18.08 -29.37
CA HIS A 60 10.74 17.19 -28.69
C HIS A 60 10.05 16.34 -27.62
N GLY A 61 10.67 15.20 -27.29
CA GLY A 61 10.28 14.40 -26.13
C GLY A 61 10.67 15.10 -24.83
N VAL A 62 9.80 15.06 -23.82
CA VAL A 62 9.98 15.76 -22.53
C VAL A 62 9.48 14.88 -21.41
N MET A 63 10.24 14.78 -20.31
CA MET A 63 9.80 14.10 -19.09
C MET A 63 8.68 14.90 -18.42
N LEU A 64 7.56 14.25 -18.08
CA LEU A 64 6.43 14.90 -17.45
C LEU A 64 6.51 14.80 -15.92
N SER A 65 6.55 15.95 -15.24
CA SER A 65 6.42 16.00 -13.79
C SER A 65 5.01 15.60 -13.35
N GLY A 66 4.91 14.60 -12.46
CA GLY A 66 3.65 14.21 -11.85
C GLY A 66 3.15 15.24 -10.83
N CYS A 67 1.90 15.67 -10.95
CA CYS A 67 1.23 16.52 -9.96
C CYS A 67 0.40 15.66 -9.00
N ASN A 68 0.58 15.84 -7.68
CA ASN A 68 -0.30 15.26 -6.67
C ASN A 68 -1.72 15.82 -6.82
N ASN A 69 -2.73 14.95 -6.80
CA ASN A 69 -4.14 15.33 -6.95
C ASN A 69 -4.80 15.88 -5.67
N GLY A 70 -4.03 16.08 -4.59
CA GLY A 70 -4.53 16.46 -3.26
C GLY A 70 -4.98 15.27 -2.40
N ASN A 71 -5.15 14.09 -3.01
CA ASN A 71 -5.53 12.84 -2.35
C ASN A 71 -4.37 11.82 -2.34
N GLY A 72 -3.12 12.28 -2.50
CA GLY A 72 -1.90 11.45 -2.45
C GLY A 72 -1.44 10.88 -3.80
N TYR A 73 -2.29 10.86 -4.83
CA TYR A 73 -1.96 10.19 -6.10
C TYR A 73 -1.34 11.15 -7.11
N LEU A 74 -0.20 10.74 -7.70
CA LEU A 74 0.42 11.46 -8.81
C LEU A 74 -0.37 11.31 -10.12
N SER A 75 -0.48 12.41 -10.85
CA SER A 75 -1.21 12.49 -12.11
C SER A 75 -0.49 13.40 -13.12
N VAL A 76 -0.66 13.10 -14.41
CA VAL A 76 -0.12 13.87 -15.53
C VAL A 76 -1.25 14.33 -16.46
N GLN A 77 -1.04 15.42 -17.19
CA GLN A 77 -1.95 15.87 -18.24
C GLN A 77 -1.43 15.42 -19.61
N LEU A 78 -2.18 14.54 -20.28
CA LEU A 78 -1.87 14.07 -21.63
C LEU A 78 -2.72 14.83 -22.65
N ALA A 79 -2.11 15.26 -23.75
CA ALA A 79 -2.76 16.04 -24.81
C ALA A 79 -2.68 15.31 -26.15
N LYS A 80 -3.82 15.07 -26.79
CA LYS A 80 -3.94 14.47 -28.12
C LYS A 80 -5.12 15.11 -28.85
N ASP A 81 -4.92 15.46 -30.12
CA ASP A 81 -5.93 16.02 -31.02
C ASP A 81 -6.68 17.23 -30.42
N GLY A 82 -5.91 18.17 -29.84
CA GLY A 82 -6.42 19.36 -29.14
C GLY A 82 -7.00 19.09 -27.74
N CYS A 83 -7.43 17.87 -27.44
CA CYS A 83 -8.02 17.50 -26.16
C CYS A 83 -6.98 17.15 -25.09
N LYS A 84 -7.14 17.73 -23.90
CA LYS A 84 -6.31 17.46 -22.70
C LYS A 84 -7.09 16.60 -21.71
N LYS A 85 -6.49 15.51 -21.21
CA LYS A 85 -7.07 14.65 -20.16
C LYS A 85 -6.05 14.38 -19.06
N ARG A 86 -6.48 14.39 -17.80
CA ARG A 86 -5.64 14.01 -16.66
C ARG A 86 -5.68 12.49 -16.46
N LYS A 87 -4.52 11.87 -16.24
CA LYS A 87 -4.34 10.43 -16.03
C LYS A 87 -3.48 10.18 -14.79
N TYR A 88 -3.81 9.15 -14.01
CA TYR A 88 -3.02 8.76 -12.83
C TYR A 88 -1.84 7.89 -13.22
N ILE A 89 -0.66 8.18 -12.67
CA ILE A 89 0.58 7.49 -13.04
C ILE A 89 0.49 5.99 -12.72
N HIS A 90 0.10 5.61 -11.50
CA HIS A 90 -0.10 4.20 -11.13
C HIS A 90 -1.01 3.43 -12.10
N ARG A 91 -2.04 4.07 -12.68
CA ARG A 91 -2.91 3.40 -13.66
C ARG A 91 -2.22 3.23 -15.01
N LEU A 92 -1.48 4.24 -15.49
CA LEU A 92 -0.70 4.12 -16.72
C LEU A 92 0.31 2.97 -16.60
N VAL A 93 1.00 2.86 -15.45
CA VAL A 93 1.93 1.76 -15.18
C VAL A 93 1.21 0.42 -15.11
N ALA A 94 0.12 0.33 -14.32
CA ALA A 94 -0.62 -0.93 -14.16
C ALA A 94 -1.29 -1.41 -15.46
N GLU A 95 -1.77 -0.50 -16.32
CA GLU A 95 -2.33 -0.80 -17.64
C GLU A 95 -1.25 -1.31 -18.63
N SER A 96 0.03 -0.96 -18.43
CA SER A 96 1.14 -1.29 -19.34
C SER A 96 2.03 -2.45 -18.87
N PHE A 97 2.16 -2.68 -17.56
CA PHE A 97 3.15 -3.61 -16.98
C PHE A 97 2.59 -4.65 -16.01
N VAL A 98 1.38 -4.46 -15.47
CA VAL A 98 0.83 -5.35 -14.44
C VAL A 98 -0.29 -6.21 -15.03
N HIS A 99 -0.16 -7.53 -14.94
CA HIS A 99 -1.19 -8.46 -15.40
C HIS A 99 -2.52 -8.21 -14.68
N ARG A 100 -3.59 -7.96 -15.45
CA ARG A 100 -4.92 -7.70 -14.92
C ARG A 100 -5.74 -8.98 -14.89
N VAL A 101 -6.15 -9.39 -13.68
CA VAL A 101 -7.16 -10.44 -13.47
C VAL A 101 -8.54 -9.86 -13.78
N GLU A 102 -9.45 -10.67 -14.34
CA GLU A 102 -10.83 -10.26 -14.59
C GLU A 102 -11.53 -9.73 -13.33
N ASN A 103 -12.47 -8.81 -13.51
CA ASN A 103 -13.24 -8.12 -12.46
C ASN A 103 -12.41 -7.25 -11.49
N ASN A 104 -11.08 -7.27 -11.54
CA ASN A 104 -10.24 -6.33 -10.81
C ASN A 104 -10.15 -5.00 -11.60
N ASN A 105 -10.67 -3.93 -10.99
CA ASN A 105 -10.86 -2.61 -11.61
C ASN A 105 -10.11 -1.49 -10.86
N GLU A 106 -9.50 -1.80 -9.73
CA GLU A 106 -8.72 -0.88 -8.91
C GLU A 106 -7.25 -1.32 -8.89
N VAL A 107 -6.35 -0.37 -8.66
CA VAL A 107 -4.91 -0.61 -8.52
C VAL A 107 -4.55 -0.36 -7.05
N ASN A 108 -3.89 -1.32 -6.42
CA ASN A 108 -3.36 -1.20 -5.07
C ASN A 108 -1.84 -0.94 -5.11
N HIS A 109 -1.34 -0.21 -4.11
CA HIS A 109 0.07 -0.01 -3.81
C HIS A 109 0.44 -0.93 -2.64
N LYS A 110 1.27 -1.95 -2.88
CA LYS A 110 1.57 -3.01 -1.90
C LYS A 110 2.25 -2.47 -0.63
N ASP A 111 3.03 -1.41 -0.75
CA ASP A 111 3.69 -0.71 0.35
C ASP A 111 2.86 0.39 1.04
N GLU A 112 1.57 0.55 0.67
CA GLU A 112 0.70 1.68 1.04
C GLU A 112 1.19 3.09 0.62
N ASN A 113 2.29 3.20 -0.14
CA ASN A 113 2.86 4.47 -0.57
C ASN A 113 2.39 4.85 -1.98
N THR A 114 1.37 5.70 -2.04
CA THR A 114 0.77 6.23 -3.28
C THR A 114 1.72 6.98 -4.23
N LEU A 115 2.93 7.34 -3.76
CA LEU A 115 4.00 7.95 -4.57
C LEU A 115 4.94 6.90 -5.21
N ASN A 116 5.00 5.67 -4.68
CA ASN A 116 5.79 4.58 -5.25
C ASN A 116 5.04 3.91 -6.41
N ASN A 117 5.14 4.51 -7.59
CA ASN A 117 4.40 4.10 -8.80
C ASN A 117 5.11 3.01 -9.62
N ARG A 118 6.11 2.31 -9.07
CA ARG A 118 6.83 1.24 -9.76
C ARG A 118 5.93 0.02 -10.02
N ALA A 119 6.07 -0.64 -11.15
CA ALA A 119 5.23 -1.77 -11.56
C ALA A 119 5.29 -2.97 -10.60
N ASP A 120 6.45 -3.21 -9.99
CA ASP A 120 6.68 -4.24 -8.96
C ASP A 120 5.83 -3.99 -7.69
N ASN A 121 5.63 -2.73 -7.30
CA ASN A 121 4.82 -2.30 -6.16
C ASN A 121 3.30 -2.29 -6.43
N LEU A 122 2.87 -2.44 -7.69
CA LEU A 122 1.45 -2.33 -8.06
C LEU A 122 0.79 -3.70 -8.28
N GLU A 123 -0.52 -3.76 -8.05
CA GLU A 123 -1.36 -4.92 -8.37
C GLU A 123 -2.79 -4.50 -8.72
N TRP A 124 -3.43 -5.25 -9.63
CA TRP A 124 -4.86 -5.10 -9.91
C TRP A 124 -5.68 -5.85 -8.86
N CYS A 125 -6.58 -5.15 -8.19
CA CYS A 125 -7.45 -5.69 -7.14
C CYS A 125 -8.94 -5.31 -7.34
N ASN A 126 -9.80 -5.92 -6.55
CA ASN A 126 -11.20 -5.51 -6.40
C ASN A 126 -11.36 -4.53 -5.22
N ARG A 127 -12.43 -3.74 -5.25
CA ARG A 127 -12.74 -2.73 -4.21
C ARG A 127 -12.79 -3.30 -2.80
N LYS A 128 -13.32 -4.51 -2.60
CA LYS A 128 -13.43 -5.13 -1.26
C LYS A 128 -12.04 -5.43 -0.69
N TYR A 129 -11.13 -5.94 -1.51
CA TYR A 129 -9.73 -6.14 -1.13
C TYR A 129 -9.07 -4.80 -0.78
N ASN A 130 -9.14 -3.82 -1.69
CA ASN A 130 -8.51 -2.51 -1.55
C ASN A 130 -8.93 -1.79 -0.25
N CYS A 131 -10.23 -1.75 0.06
CA CYS A 131 -10.74 -1.14 1.30
C CYS A 131 -10.37 -1.90 2.59
N ASN A 132 -9.87 -3.14 2.51
CA ASN A 132 -9.43 -3.91 3.67
C ASN A 132 -7.91 -4.13 3.70
N TYR A 133 -7.17 -3.59 2.73
CA TYR A 133 -5.73 -3.79 2.61
C TYR A 133 -4.95 -2.96 3.64
N GLY A 134 -3.88 -3.55 4.18
CA GLY A 134 -2.97 -2.91 5.12
C GLY A 134 -3.66 -2.20 6.29
N ASN A 135 -3.28 -0.95 6.53
CA ASN A 135 -3.78 -0.13 7.62
C ASN A 135 -5.03 0.71 7.27
N HIS A 136 -5.69 0.49 6.13
CA HIS A 136 -6.85 1.30 5.70
C HIS A 136 -7.94 1.38 6.78
N ASN A 137 -8.34 0.23 7.33
CA ASN A 137 -9.35 0.16 8.39
C ASN A 137 -8.91 0.80 9.72
N ASN A 138 -7.62 0.76 10.03
CA ASN A 138 -7.07 1.43 11.22
C ASN A 138 -7.17 2.95 11.07
N LYS A 139 -6.68 3.49 9.94
CA LYS A 139 -6.74 4.92 9.57
C LYS A 139 -8.19 5.44 9.49
N LEU A 140 -9.13 4.63 8.98
CA LEU A 140 -10.56 4.95 9.02
C LEU A 140 -11.12 5.00 10.46
N SER A 141 -10.71 4.07 11.32
CA SER A 141 -11.14 4.06 12.72
C SER A 141 -10.57 5.24 13.52
N GLU A 142 -9.35 5.69 13.20
CA GLU A 142 -8.72 6.87 13.80
C GLU A 142 -9.40 8.19 13.42
N SER A 143 -9.88 8.28 12.17
CA SER A 143 -10.50 9.49 11.61
C SER A 143 -12.01 9.58 11.86
N LYS A 144 -12.72 8.45 12.01
CA LYS A 144 -14.18 8.41 12.22
C LYS A 144 -14.63 7.89 13.58
N GLY A 145 -13.78 7.21 14.33
CA GLY A 145 -14.12 6.63 15.62
C GLY A 145 -14.11 7.68 16.72
N SER A 146 -15.22 7.82 17.46
CA SER A 146 -15.23 8.55 18.72
C SER A 146 -14.18 7.93 19.65
N LYS A 147 -13.13 8.68 19.96
CA LYS A 147 -12.06 8.23 20.86
C LYS A 147 -12.64 8.02 22.25
N PHE A 148 -12.21 6.98 22.95
CA PHE A 148 -12.63 6.74 24.32
C PHE A 148 -11.50 6.11 25.13
N VAL A 149 -11.39 6.53 26.38
CA VAL A 149 -10.46 5.95 27.35
C VAL A 149 -11.18 4.87 28.13
N VAL A 150 -10.52 3.72 28.29
CA VAL A 150 -10.94 2.68 29.22
C VAL A 150 -9.93 2.61 30.37
N THR A 151 -10.44 2.71 31.60
CA THR A 151 -9.69 2.47 32.83
C THR A 151 -10.09 1.11 33.39
N ASN A 152 -9.13 0.20 33.56
CA ASN A 152 -9.32 -1.03 34.32
C ASN A 152 -9.23 -0.69 35.81
N ASN A 153 -10.36 -0.76 36.51
CA ASN A 153 -10.46 -0.40 37.93
C ASN A 153 -9.84 -1.46 38.86
N VAL A 154 -9.43 -2.63 38.33
CA VAL A 154 -8.72 -3.69 39.08
C VAL A 154 -7.20 -3.51 39.00
N THR A 155 -6.67 -3.09 37.85
CA THR A 155 -5.21 -2.96 37.62
C THR A 155 -4.72 -1.51 37.59
N GLY A 156 -5.63 -0.52 37.67
CA GLY A 156 -5.34 0.90 37.49
C GLY A 156 -4.99 1.31 36.05
N THR A 157 -4.83 0.36 35.13
CA THR A 157 -4.35 0.60 33.76
C THR A 157 -5.37 1.41 32.96
N LYS A 158 -4.91 2.47 32.30
CA LYS A 158 -5.72 3.40 31.50
C LYS A 158 -5.24 3.40 30.05
N ILE A 159 -6.11 3.09 29.10
CA ILE A 159 -5.77 2.94 27.68
C ILE A 159 -6.74 3.76 26.83
N LEU A 160 -6.21 4.53 25.87
CA LEU A 160 -6.99 5.24 24.87
C LEU A 160 -7.27 4.33 23.67
N PHE A 161 -8.53 4.27 23.23
CA PHE A 161 -8.94 3.54 22.04
C PHE A 161 -9.66 4.45 21.04
N ASN A 162 -9.41 4.19 19.76
CA ASN A 162 -10.11 4.75 18.60
C ASN A 162 -11.24 3.81 18.09
N SER A 163 -11.17 2.51 18.42
CA SER A 163 -12.03 1.47 17.90
C SER A 163 -12.56 0.55 19.01
N LYS A 164 -13.86 0.25 18.94
CA LYS A 164 -14.55 -0.67 19.85
C LYS A 164 -14.07 -2.12 19.66
N ASP A 165 -13.75 -2.51 18.42
CA ASP A 165 -13.18 -3.82 18.09
C ASP A 165 -11.75 -3.98 18.59
N VAL A 166 -10.93 -2.92 18.49
CA VAL A 166 -9.57 -2.94 19.05
C VAL A 166 -9.64 -3.04 20.57
N ALA A 167 -10.51 -2.27 21.24
CA ALA A 167 -10.73 -2.38 22.68
C ALA A 167 -11.22 -3.79 23.09
N SER A 168 -12.18 -4.36 22.35
CA SER A 168 -12.69 -5.73 22.54
C SER A 168 -11.56 -6.76 22.50
N LYS A 169 -10.70 -6.70 21.47
CA LYS A 169 -9.56 -7.61 21.27
C LYS A 169 -8.47 -7.44 22.35
N VAL A 170 -8.04 -6.21 22.63
CA VAL A 170 -6.96 -5.90 23.58
C VAL A 170 -7.36 -6.23 25.02
N LEU A 171 -8.55 -5.82 25.44
CA LEU A 171 -9.03 -6.05 26.82
C LEU A 171 -9.54 -7.50 27.04
N LYS A 172 -9.75 -8.24 25.95
CA LYS A 172 -10.38 -9.57 25.91
C LYS A 172 -11.77 -9.54 26.59
N ILE A 173 -12.59 -8.59 26.13
CA ILE A 173 -13.95 -8.31 26.58
C ILE A 173 -14.86 -8.36 25.36
N GLY A 174 -16.05 -8.97 25.45
CA GLY A 174 -16.97 -9.05 24.30
C GLY A 174 -17.44 -7.66 23.85
N TYR A 175 -17.54 -7.45 22.53
CA TYR A 175 -17.90 -6.18 21.89
C TYR A 175 -19.11 -5.48 22.54
N ASN A 176 -20.21 -6.22 22.80
CA ASN A 176 -21.42 -5.66 23.41
C ASN A 176 -21.17 -5.07 24.81
N LYS A 177 -20.19 -5.59 25.58
CA LYS A 177 -19.79 -5.02 26.87
C LYS A 177 -18.99 -3.73 26.72
N ILE A 178 -18.22 -3.56 25.64
CA ILE A 178 -17.58 -2.28 25.29
C ILE A 178 -18.65 -1.24 24.92
N VAL A 179 -19.65 -1.60 24.11
CA VAL A 179 -20.76 -0.71 23.76
C VAL A 179 -21.55 -0.30 25.01
N GLN A 180 -21.92 -1.26 25.85
CA GLN A 180 -22.60 -1.02 27.12
C GLN A 180 -21.78 -0.08 28.02
N GLY A 181 -20.48 -0.32 28.17
CA GLY A 181 -19.61 0.50 29.00
C GLY A 181 -19.45 1.94 28.51
N ILE A 182 -19.40 2.17 27.20
CA ILE A 182 -19.38 3.52 26.62
C ILE A 182 -20.70 4.26 26.90
N LYS A 183 -21.84 3.56 26.92
CA LYS A 183 -23.15 4.14 27.24
C LYS A 183 -23.32 4.43 28.73
N ASP A 184 -22.98 3.47 29.58
CA ASP A 184 -23.26 3.49 31.02
C ASP A 184 -22.12 4.11 31.84
N GLY A 185 -21.00 4.46 31.21
CA GLY A 185 -19.79 5.00 31.83
C GLY A 185 -18.96 3.99 32.64
N ARG A 186 -19.54 2.87 33.09
CA ARG A 186 -18.83 1.79 33.80
C ARG A 186 -19.51 0.45 33.60
N ILE A 187 -18.73 -0.63 33.55
CA ILE A 187 -19.21 -2.01 33.69
C ILE A 187 -18.46 -2.71 34.82
N SER A 188 -19.16 -3.54 35.59
CA SER A 188 -18.58 -4.44 36.58
C SER A 188 -19.29 -5.78 36.53
N TYR A 189 -18.54 -6.87 36.34
CA TYR A 189 -19.08 -8.24 36.29
C TYR A 189 -18.01 -9.29 36.61
N LEU A 190 -18.43 -10.52 36.88
CA LEU A 190 -17.52 -11.67 37.00
C LEU A 190 -17.45 -12.43 35.67
N PHE A 191 -16.25 -12.86 35.28
CA PHE A 191 -16.05 -13.77 34.15
C PHE A 191 -14.99 -14.81 34.50
N ARG A 192 -15.37 -16.09 34.46
CA ARG A 192 -14.54 -17.22 34.94
C ARG A 192 -13.93 -16.92 36.32
N GLN A 193 -14.80 -16.56 37.27
CA GLN A 193 -14.48 -16.16 38.66
C GLN A 193 -13.58 -14.91 38.83
N LYS A 194 -13.11 -14.27 37.75
CA LYS A 194 -12.31 -13.04 37.84
C LYS A 194 -13.18 -11.80 37.71
N LYS A 195 -13.01 -10.82 38.61
CA LYS A 195 -13.66 -9.50 38.53
C LYS A 195 -13.16 -8.75 37.29
N ARG A 196 -14.11 -8.22 36.52
CA ARG A 196 -13.92 -7.38 35.34
C ARG A 196 -14.63 -6.06 35.61
N ASP A 197 -13.87 -5.02 35.93
CA ASP A 197 -14.38 -3.73 36.38
C ASP A 197 -13.68 -2.62 35.57
N PHE A 198 -14.44 -1.95 34.69
CA PHE A 198 -13.90 -1.01 33.72
C PHE A 198 -14.75 0.25 33.63
N SER A 199 -14.11 1.41 33.73
CA SER A 199 -14.71 2.73 33.51
C SER A 199 -14.39 3.22 32.11
N PHE A 200 -15.33 3.88 31.44
CA PHE A 200 -15.23 4.38 30.07
C PHE A 200 -15.47 5.88 30.05
N LYS A 201 -14.65 6.62 29.30
CA LYS A 201 -14.85 8.06 29.07
C LYS A 201 -14.61 8.40 27.61
N VAL A 202 -15.64 8.87 26.91
CA VAL A 202 -15.50 9.41 25.54
C VAL A 202 -14.65 10.67 25.59
N VAL A 203 -13.76 10.81 24.62
CA VAL A 203 -12.93 11.99 24.38
C VAL A 203 -13.58 12.74 23.21
N GLN A 204 -13.89 14.01 23.44
CA GLN A 204 -14.32 14.95 22.40
C GLN A 204 -13.12 15.40 21.57
#